data_AF-A0A0F7M5R5-F1
#
_entry.id   AF-A0A0F7M5R5-F1
#
_cell.length_a   1.000
_cell.length_b   1.000
_cell.length_c   1.000
_cell.angle_alpha   90.00
_cell.angle_beta   90.00
_cell.angle_gamma   90.00
#
_symmetry.space_group_name_H-M   'P 1'
#
loop_
_entity.id
_entity.type
_entity.pdbx_description
1 polymer ?
#
loop_
_entity_poly.entity_id
_entity_poly.type
_entity_poly.pdbx_seq_one_letter_code
_entity_poly.pdbx_strand_id
1 'polypeptide(L)'
;MTVPSQQRGAALMMVILMVAIMTVLAVTLVDSVRYNSQRLLNQRIMDQAYWYALGGEQIAKFALQDISSESTIHLAQNWAREDIVFPIEGGSIAGLIRDEQACFNINNLYRAGATDASQPANSNFAPAEVFTNLLLNLGIPPQRGEFIAERVNDWIDEDFAPEGIYGAEDLYYSDKDFPYMPPNQIMVNVTELNLVAEFEEGEWQKLQPYLCALPEVSTPININTLPPEKAMLLAAALGNVVSVDQVKQLLEARPEDGWPDVATLFSDLALPPEQQPATELIQGLAVKSSYFKGLADVFYQQRQLRLYSRFVIKGGKAVAYAREYGEVF
;
A
#
# COMPACT_ATOMS: atom_id res chain seq x y z
N MET A 1 33.96 -84.57 -30.94
CA MET A 1 33.47 -83.58 -29.95
C MET A 1 34.52 -82.48 -29.86
N THR A 2 34.25 -81.35 -30.50
CA THR A 2 35.12 -80.16 -30.47
C THR A 2 34.28 -79.02 -29.90
N VAL A 3 34.70 -78.50 -28.75
CA VAL A 3 34.05 -77.39 -28.05
C VAL A 3 34.20 -76.12 -28.89
N PRO A 4 33.13 -75.37 -29.19
CA PRO A 4 33.28 -74.13 -29.95
C PRO A 4 33.89 -73.05 -29.06
N SER A 5 35.03 -72.50 -29.50
CA SER A 5 35.55 -71.23 -29.01
C SER A 5 34.69 -70.09 -29.55
N GLN A 6 34.25 -69.16 -28.69
CA GLN A 6 34.32 -67.69 -28.87
C GLN A 6 33.37 -66.97 -27.90
N GLN A 7 33.87 -66.57 -26.73
CA GLN A 7 33.26 -65.59 -25.81
C GLN A 7 34.16 -64.37 -25.59
N ARG A 8 35.00 -63.99 -26.56
CA ARG A 8 35.91 -62.84 -26.41
C ARG A 8 35.25 -61.47 -26.63
N GLY A 9 34.04 -61.41 -27.20
CA GLY A 9 33.29 -60.16 -27.40
C GLY A 9 32.31 -59.82 -26.27
N ALA A 10 31.72 -60.82 -25.60
CA ALA A 10 30.70 -60.62 -24.56
C ALA A 10 31.26 -59.96 -23.29
N ALA A 11 32.47 -60.35 -22.87
CA ALA A 11 33.14 -59.74 -21.72
C ALA A 11 33.48 -58.26 -21.98
N LEU A 12 33.96 -57.92 -23.18
CA LEU A 12 34.25 -56.54 -23.57
C LEU A 12 32.97 -55.69 -23.61
N MET A 13 31.87 -56.22 -24.17
CA MET A 13 30.58 -55.54 -24.17
C MET A 13 30.04 -55.31 -22.75
N MET A 14 30.18 -56.28 -21.83
CA MET A 14 29.79 -56.08 -20.43
C MET A 14 30.63 -55.02 -19.74
N VAL A 15 31.96 -54.99 -19.97
CA VAL A 15 32.84 -53.97 -19.39
C VAL A 15 32.48 -52.59 -19.93
N ILE A 16 32.27 -52.44 -21.25
CA ILE A 16 31.87 -51.17 -21.86
C ILE A 16 30.51 -50.72 -21.33
N LEU A 17 29.55 -51.63 -21.18
CA LEU A 17 28.24 -51.33 -20.60
C LEU A 17 28.35 -50.88 -19.14
N MET A 18 29.15 -51.58 -18.32
CA MET A 18 29.39 -51.18 -16.93
C MET A 18 30.05 -49.80 -16.86
N VAL A 19 31.08 -49.54 -17.66
CA VAL A 19 31.76 -48.24 -17.72
C VAL A 19 30.80 -47.15 -18.20
N ALA A 20 29.96 -47.42 -19.19
CA ALA A 20 28.96 -46.47 -19.68
C ALA A 20 27.95 -46.12 -18.58
N ILE A 21 27.41 -47.10 -17.87
CA ILE A 21 26.48 -46.89 -16.74
C ILE A 21 27.17 -46.11 -15.62
N MET A 22 28.40 -46.50 -15.24
CA MET A 22 29.19 -45.79 -14.23
C MET A 22 29.44 -44.33 -14.63
N THR A 23 29.72 -44.06 -15.91
CA THR A 23 29.95 -42.70 -16.40
C THR A 23 28.67 -41.88 -16.33
N VAL A 24 27.53 -42.43 -16.77
CA VAL A 24 26.23 -41.74 -16.67
C VAL A 24 25.88 -41.42 -15.21
N LEU A 25 26.06 -42.37 -14.29
CA LEU A 25 25.83 -42.15 -12.86
C LEU A 25 26.78 -41.10 -12.27
N ALA A 26 28.06 -41.11 -12.66
CA ALA A 26 29.02 -40.13 -12.18
C ALA A 26 28.67 -38.72 -12.66
N VAL A 27 28.27 -38.55 -13.93
CA VAL A 27 27.85 -37.26 -14.49
C VAL A 27 26.61 -36.73 -13.78
N THR A 28 25.57 -37.55 -13.59
CA THR A 28 24.34 -37.10 -12.91
C THR A 28 24.58 -36.71 -11.45
N LEU A 29 25.48 -37.42 -10.74
CA LEU A 29 25.88 -37.05 -9.39
C LEU A 29 26.59 -35.69 -9.35
N VAL A 30 27.55 -35.45 -10.25
CA VAL A 30 28.28 -34.16 -10.33
C VAL A 30 27.32 -33.01 -10.65
N ASP A 31 26.43 -33.20 -11.60
CA ASP A 31 25.44 -32.17 -11.97
C ASP A 31 24.47 -31.87 -10.82
N SER A 32 24.01 -32.91 -10.11
CA SER A 32 23.17 -32.75 -8.92
C SER A 32 23.88 -31.97 -7.81
N VAL A 33 25.16 -32.28 -7.52
CA VAL A 33 25.95 -31.55 -6.52
C VAL A 33 26.13 -30.09 -6.92
N ARG A 34 26.48 -29.82 -8.18
CA ARG A 34 26.63 -28.44 -8.70
C ARG A 34 25.34 -27.65 -8.60
N TYR A 35 24.22 -28.23 -9.04
CA TYR A 35 22.91 -27.59 -8.97
C TYR A 35 22.50 -27.29 -7.53
N ASN A 36 22.59 -28.28 -6.62
CA ASN A 36 22.25 -28.09 -5.22
C ASN A 36 23.13 -27.05 -4.54
N SER A 37 24.43 -27.01 -4.88
CA SER A 37 25.36 -25.99 -4.38
C SER A 37 24.96 -24.60 -4.85
N GLN A 38 24.70 -24.40 -6.15
CA GLN A 38 24.28 -23.11 -6.67
C GLN A 38 22.94 -22.65 -6.07
N ARG A 39 21.99 -23.57 -5.90
CA ARG A 39 20.70 -23.29 -5.25
C ARG A 39 20.91 -22.81 -3.81
N LEU A 40 21.75 -23.52 -3.04
CA LEU A 40 22.05 -23.14 -1.66
C LEU A 40 22.74 -21.77 -1.57
N LEU A 41 23.66 -21.48 -2.50
CA LEU A 41 24.32 -20.17 -2.58
C LEU A 41 23.30 -19.06 -2.87
N ASN A 42 22.42 -19.25 -3.86
CA ASN A 42 21.37 -18.28 -4.17
C ASN A 42 20.43 -18.06 -2.98
N GLN A 43 20.03 -19.12 -2.28
CA GLN A 43 19.21 -19.03 -1.09
C GLN A 43 19.89 -18.22 0.01
N ARG A 44 21.17 -18.51 0.32
CA ARG A 44 21.95 -17.75 1.30
C ARG A 44 22.04 -16.26 0.94
N ILE A 45 22.24 -15.94 -0.35
CA ILE A 45 22.30 -14.54 -0.81
C ILE A 45 20.95 -13.84 -0.58
N MET A 46 19.84 -14.50 -0.89
CA MET A 46 18.49 -13.94 -0.67
C MET A 46 18.17 -13.78 0.82
N ASP A 47 18.51 -14.76 1.65
CA ASP A 47 18.32 -14.68 3.11
C ASP A 47 19.12 -13.50 3.69
N GLN A 48 20.36 -13.32 3.25
CA GLN A 48 21.19 -12.19 3.68
C GLN A 48 20.64 -10.84 3.19
N ALA A 49 20.15 -10.76 1.95
CA ALA A 49 19.49 -9.57 1.43
C ALA A 49 18.23 -9.22 2.23
N TYR A 50 17.46 -10.22 2.65
CA TYR A 50 16.30 -10.03 3.52
C TYR A 50 16.70 -9.46 4.90
N TRP A 51 17.77 -9.98 5.52
CA TRP A 51 18.29 -9.43 6.77
C TRP A 51 18.79 -7.99 6.63
N TYR A 52 19.43 -7.65 5.50
CA TYR A 52 19.78 -6.27 5.21
C TYR A 52 18.56 -5.38 5.03
N ALA A 53 17.49 -5.87 4.40
CA ALA A 53 16.25 -5.11 4.24
C ALA A 53 15.57 -4.83 5.60
N LEU A 54 15.58 -5.80 6.51
CA LEU A 54 15.14 -5.59 7.90
C LEU A 54 16.03 -4.58 8.65
N GLY A 55 17.33 -4.52 8.33
CA GLY A 55 18.21 -3.45 8.79
C GLY A 55 17.78 -2.07 8.28
N GLY A 56 17.42 -1.98 7.00
CA GLY A 56 16.84 -0.77 6.40
C GLY A 56 15.53 -0.34 7.07
N GLU A 57 14.64 -1.29 7.36
CA GLU A 57 13.43 -1.05 8.15
C GLU A 57 13.75 -0.42 9.52
N GLN A 58 14.80 -0.88 10.19
CA GLN A 58 15.19 -0.36 11.50
C GLN A 58 15.72 1.09 11.40
N ILE A 59 16.43 1.42 10.33
CA ILE A 59 16.84 2.80 10.04
C ILE A 59 15.62 3.69 9.82
N ALA A 60 14.63 3.21 9.05
CA ALA A 60 13.38 3.93 8.85
C ALA A 60 12.62 4.16 10.16
N LYS A 61 12.55 3.15 11.05
CA LYS A 61 11.95 3.31 12.39
C LYS A 61 12.64 4.39 13.20
N PHE A 62 13.97 4.46 13.15
CA PHE A 62 14.72 5.49 13.88
C PHE A 62 14.40 6.89 13.33
N ALA A 63 14.38 7.06 12.01
CA ALA A 63 14.01 8.33 11.39
C ALA A 63 12.58 8.76 11.72
N LEU A 64 11.63 7.82 11.76
CA LEU A 64 10.24 8.08 12.15
C LEU A 64 10.06 8.32 13.65
N GLN A 65 10.93 7.75 14.50
CA GLN A 65 10.93 8.03 15.93
C GLN A 65 11.41 9.46 16.24
N ASP A 66 12.38 9.96 15.48
CA ASP A 66 12.93 11.32 15.61
C ASP A 66 11.84 12.39 15.44
N ILE A 67 10.94 12.20 14.46
CA ILE A 67 9.83 13.14 14.20
C ILE A 67 8.62 12.95 15.11
N SER A 68 8.62 11.96 16.01
CA SER A 68 7.43 11.63 16.80
C SER A 68 7.02 12.73 17.79
N SER A 69 7.95 13.59 18.19
CA SER A 69 7.69 14.76 19.05
C SER A 69 7.41 16.05 18.28
N GLU A 70 7.58 16.07 16.96
CA GLU A 70 7.39 17.27 16.15
C GLU A 70 5.93 17.71 16.10
N SER A 71 5.69 19.01 15.96
CA SER A 71 4.34 19.58 15.85
C SER A 71 3.72 19.39 14.47
N THR A 72 4.54 19.19 13.44
CA THR A 72 4.11 19.00 12.05
C THR A 72 4.92 17.90 11.38
N ILE A 73 4.33 17.27 10.35
CA ILE A 73 5.00 16.32 9.47
C ILE A 73 4.97 16.89 8.05
N HIS A 74 6.13 17.18 7.47
CA HIS A 74 6.27 17.85 6.17
C HIS A 74 7.46 17.30 5.37
N LEU A 75 7.53 17.62 4.08
CA LEU A 75 8.50 17.04 3.13
C LEU A 75 9.94 17.56 3.28
N ALA A 76 10.18 18.67 3.99
CA ALA A 76 11.55 19.17 4.25
C ALA A 76 12.26 18.45 5.41
N GLN A 77 11.56 17.56 6.14
CA GLN A 77 12.14 16.80 7.24
C GLN A 77 13.04 15.66 6.75
N ASN A 78 14.01 15.28 7.58
CA ASN A 78 15.04 14.29 7.22
C ASN A 78 14.49 12.92 6.78
N TRP A 79 13.29 12.53 7.23
CA TRP A 79 12.66 11.25 6.87
C TRP A 79 12.19 11.21 5.41
N ALA A 80 11.86 12.36 4.81
CA ALA A 80 11.27 12.48 3.48
C ALA A 80 12.31 12.53 2.34
N ARG A 81 13.61 12.41 2.67
CA ARG A 81 14.69 12.41 1.68
C ARG A 81 14.66 11.17 0.80
N GLU A 82 14.86 11.36 -0.51
CA GLU A 82 14.81 10.30 -1.52
C GLU A 82 16.19 9.80 -1.98
N ASP A 83 17.27 10.44 -1.52
CA ASP A 83 18.66 10.20 -1.94
C ASP A 83 19.46 9.34 -0.94
N ILE A 84 18.77 8.67 -0.02
CA ILE A 84 19.40 7.93 1.07
C ILE A 84 19.91 6.57 0.59
N VAL A 85 21.23 6.41 0.58
CA VAL A 85 21.90 5.15 0.27
C VAL A 85 22.91 4.80 1.36
N PHE A 86 22.78 3.61 1.94
CA PHE A 86 23.70 3.06 2.93
C PHE A 86 24.58 1.97 2.31
N PRO A 87 25.92 2.10 2.38
CA PRO A 87 26.81 1.04 1.94
C PRO A 87 26.77 -0.14 2.91
N ILE A 88 26.78 -1.36 2.38
CA ILE A 88 26.87 -2.61 3.14
C ILE A 88 27.96 -3.49 2.53
N GLU A 89 28.42 -4.51 3.24
CA GLU A 89 29.35 -5.47 2.67
C GLU A 89 28.70 -6.19 1.49
N GLY A 90 29.31 -6.08 0.31
CA GLY A 90 28.83 -6.72 -0.91
C GLY A 90 27.65 -6.01 -1.60
N GLY A 91 27.33 -4.76 -1.24
CA GLY A 91 26.20 -4.06 -1.86
C GLY A 91 25.81 -2.71 -1.24
N SER A 92 24.53 -2.36 -1.40
CA SER A 92 23.94 -1.12 -0.86
C SER A 92 22.47 -1.31 -0.50
N ILE A 93 21.98 -0.49 0.43
CA ILE A 93 20.56 -0.34 0.75
C ILE A 93 20.14 1.07 0.37
N ALA A 94 19.18 1.22 -0.55
CA ALA A 94 18.51 2.49 -0.78
C ALA A 94 17.20 2.54 0.04
N GLY A 95 16.96 3.68 0.68
CA GLY A 95 15.80 3.89 1.55
C GLY A 95 14.88 4.98 1.02
N LEU A 96 13.57 4.75 1.08
CA LEU A 96 12.56 5.76 0.80
C LEU A 96 11.45 5.65 1.84
N ILE A 97 10.95 6.77 2.36
CA ILE A 97 9.79 6.81 3.25
C ILE A 97 8.76 7.75 2.64
N ARG A 98 7.51 7.31 2.60
CA ARG A 98 6.35 8.08 2.14
C ARG A 98 5.34 8.20 3.27
N ASP A 99 4.72 9.37 3.38
CA ASP A 99 3.57 9.58 4.24
C ASP A 99 2.34 8.93 3.61
N GLU A 100 1.68 8.02 4.32
CA GLU A 100 0.47 7.32 3.88
C GLU A 100 -0.81 8.05 4.32
N GLN A 101 -0.72 9.26 4.88
CA GLN A 101 -1.87 10.15 5.13
C GLN A 101 -2.00 11.26 4.09
N ALA A 102 -1.23 11.23 3.00
CA ALA A 102 -1.39 12.09 1.82
C ALA A 102 -2.43 11.52 0.82
N CYS A 103 -3.53 10.98 1.32
CA CYS A 103 -4.60 10.28 0.57
C CYS A 103 -5.89 10.26 1.40
N PHE A 104 -7.01 10.00 0.73
CA PHE A 104 -8.28 9.69 1.38
C PHE A 104 -8.27 8.23 1.83
N ASN A 105 -8.34 7.98 3.14
CA ASN A 105 -8.48 6.64 3.67
C ASN A 105 -9.90 6.13 3.45
N ILE A 106 -10.06 5.08 2.64
CA ILE A 106 -11.37 4.52 2.30
C ILE A 106 -12.12 4.00 3.53
N ASN A 107 -11.40 3.55 4.55
CA ASN A 107 -11.98 3.08 5.81
C ASN A 107 -12.69 4.22 6.57
N ASN A 108 -12.42 5.50 6.24
CA ASN A 108 -13.18 6.62 6.77
C ASN A 108 -14.64 6.65 6.29
N LEU A 109 -15.02 5.89 5.25
CA LEU A 109 -16.42 5.77 4.83
C LEU A 109 -17.26 4.92 5.80
N TYR A 110 -16.63 4.09 6.63
CA TYR A 110 -17.33 3.30 7.62
C TYR A 110 -17.94 4.18 8.71
N ARG A 111 -19.26 4.04 8.93
CA ARG A 111 -20.01 4.76 9.95
C ARG A 111 -20.09 3.94 11.23
N ALA A 112 -19.02 3.98 12.03
CA ALA A 112 -18.97 3.26 13.30
C ALA A 112 -20.15 3.64 14.22
N GLY A 113 -20.99 2.66 14.59
CA GLY A 113 -22.09 2.85 15.53
C GLY A 113 -23.39 3.42 14.93
N ALA A 114 -23.57 3.39 13.61
CA ALA A 114 -24.84 3.69 12.95
C ALA A 114 -25.90 2.58 13.10
N THR A 115 -25.92 1.87 14.23
CA THR A 115 -26.93 0.84 14.56
C THR A 115 -28.34 1.40 14.74
N ASP A 116 -28.49 2.73 14.74
CA ASP A 116 -29.78 3.39 14.69
C ASP A 116 -30.17 3.63 13.24
N ALA A 117 -31.01 2.73 12.70
CA ALA A 117 -31.71 2.86 11.41
C ALA A 117 -32.63 4.12 11.31
N SER A 118 -32.47 5.06 12.23
CA SER A 118 -33.21 6.30 12.38
C SER A 118 -32.38 7.54 12.01
N GLN A 119 -31.08 7.41 11.76
CA GLN A 119 -30.36 8.45 11.02
C GLN A 119 -30.56 8.22 9.52
N PRO A 120 -31.24 9.13 8.80
CA PRO A 120 -31.32 9.00 7.35
C PRO A 120 -29.91 8.96 6.77
N ALA A 121 -29.70 8.19 5.69
CA ALA A 121 -28.46 8.18 4.90
C ALA A 121 -27.95 9.60 4.53
N ASN A 122 -28.86 10.58 4.60
CA ASN A 122 -28.73 12.02 4.42
C ASN A 122 -28.17 12.82 5.61
N SER A 123 -27.64 12.22 6.67
CA SER A 123 -26.86 12.97 7.66
C SER A 123 -25.53 13.39 7.04
N ASN A 124 -25.12 14.65 7.25
CA ASN A 124 -23.87 15.23 6.74
C ASN A 124 -22.66 14.46 7.29
N PHE A 125 -22.31 13.34 6.64
CA PHE A 125 -21.16 12.53 6.97
C PHE A 125 -19.97 13.02 6.15
N ALA A 126 -19.14 13.85 6.77
CA ALA A 126 -18.04 14.56 6.11
C ALA A 126 -17.15 13.64 5.23
N PRO A 127 -16.76 12.41 5.61
CA PRO A 127 -15.99 11.54 4.73
C PRO A 127 -16.71 11.15 3.44
N ALA A 128 -18.02 10.88 3.48
CA ALA A 128 -18.79 10.59 2.27
C ALA A 128 -18.93 11.83 1.38
N GLU A 129 -19.05 13.03 1.98
CA GLU A 129 -19.04 14.28 1.22
C GLU A 129 -17.70 14.51 0.51
N VAL A 130 -16.58 14.35 1.21
CA VAL A 130 -15.24 14.45 0.61
C VAL A 130 -15.09 13.45 -0.54
N PHE A 131 -15.50 12.20 -0.34
CA PHE A 131 -15.40 11.18 -1.37
C PHE A 131 -16.27 11.52 -2.60
N THR A 132 -17.51 11.95 -2.39
CA THR A 132 -18.43 12.37 -3.46
C THR A 132 -17.87 13.58 -4.23
N ASN A 133 -17.30 14.56 -3.52
CA ASN A 133 -16.66 15.73 -4.11
C ASN A 133 -15.42 15.35 -4.93
N LEU A 134 -14.65 14.37 -4.48
CA LEU A 134 -13.51 13.84 -5.23
C LEU A 134 -13.96 13.16 -6.51
N LEU A 135 -15.01 12.33 -6.46
CA LEU A 135 -15.58 11.70 -7.66
C LEU A 135 -16.04 12.76 -8.67
N LEU A 136 -16.71 13.81 -8.20
CA LEU A 136 -17.12 14.93 -9.05
C LEU A 136 -15.91 15.60 -9.74
N ASN A 137 -14.83 15.84 -8.99
CA ASN A 137 -13.60 16.42 -9.53
C ASN A 137 -12.92 15.52 -10.57
N LEU A 138 -13.08 14.19 -10.46
CA LEU A 138 -12.57 13.19 -11.41
C LEU A 138 -13.50 12.95 -12.60
N GLY A 139 -14.66 13.62 -12.65
CA GLY A 139 -15.69 13.40 -13.66
C GLY A 139 -16.38 12.04 -13.54
N ILE A 140 -16.40 11.47 -12.34
CA ILE A 140 -17.14 10.25 -11.99
C ILE A 140 -18.51 10.67 -11.42
N PRO A 141 -19.63 10.06 -11.84
CA PRO A 141 -20.95 10.43 -11.35
C PRO A 141 -21.05 10.38 -9.81
N PRO A 142 -21.59 11.41 -9.14
CA PRO A 142 -21.73 11.43 -7.67
C PRO A 142 -22.49 10.23 -7.08
N GLN A 143 -23.42 9.63 -7.85
CA GLN A 143 -24.16 8.43 -7.45
C GLN A 143 -23.25 7.22 -7.18
N ARG A 144 -22.07 7.17 -7.83
CA ARG A 144 -21.05 6.16 -7.53
C ARG A 144 -20.51 6.31 -6.11
N GLY A 145 -20.55 7.52 -5.55
CA GLY A 145 -20.13 7.80 -4.18
C GLY A 145 -20.99 7.06 -3.15
N GLU A 146 -22.31 7.16 -3.28
CA GLU A 146 -23.27 6.44 -2.43
C GLU A 146 -23.14 4.93 -2.59
N PHE A 147 -23.08 4.43 -3.85
CA PHE A 147 -22.87 3.01 -4.14
C PHE A 147 -21.62 2.46 -3.45
N ILE A 148 -20.46 3.11 -3.65
CA ILE A 148 -19.20 2.64 -3.08
C ILE A 148 -19.21 2.78 -1.56
N ALA A 149 -19.79 3.83 -1.01
CA ALA A 149 -19.85 4.03 0.44
C ALA A 149 -20.69 2.97 1.15
N GLU A 150 -21.86 2.60 0.63
CA GLU A 150 -22.69 1.52 1.18
C GLU A 150 -21.95 0.18 1.08
N ARG A 151 -21.35 -0.14 -0.08
CA ARG A 151 -20.54 -1.35 -0.26
C ARG A 151 -19.32 -1.44 0.68
N VAL A 152 -18.67 -0.30 0.95
CA VAL A 152 -17.55 -0.23 1.90
C VAL A 152 -18.04 -0.39 3.34
N ASN A 153 -19.26 0.05 3.67
CA ASN A 153 -19.83 -0.12 5.00
C ASN A 153 -20.05 -1.61 5.31
N ASP A 154 -20.81 -2.31 4.46
CA ASP A 154 -21.07 -3.76 4.58
C ASP A 154 -19.78 -4.59 4.52
N TRP A 155 -18.75 -4.15 3.76
CA TRP A 155 -17.46 -4.86 3.75
C TRP A 155 -16.75 -4.83 5.11
N ILE A 156 -16.99 -3.79 5.90
CA ILE A 156 -16.27 -3.49 7.15
C ILE A 156 -17.09 -3.83 8.38
N ASP A 157 -18.41 -3.70 8.34
CA ASP A 157 -19.27 -3.92 9.50
C ASP A 157 -19.30 -5.39 9.95
N GLU A 158 -19.81 -5.63 11.16
CA GLU A 158 -19.80 -6.97 11.76
C GLU A 158 -21.08 -7.77 11.47
N ASP A 159 -22.10 -7.15 10.90
CA ASP A 159 -23.39 -7.79 10.70
C ASP A 159 -23.48 -8.46 9.32
N PHE A 160 -24.70 -8.77 8.88
CA PHE A 160 -24.94 -9.52 7.64
C PHE A 160 -26.14 -8.94 6.89
N ALA A 161 -26.59 -7.75 7.26
CA ALA A 161 -27.75 -7.07 6.71
C ALA A 161 -27.27 -5.97 5.77
N PRO A 162 -27.57 -6.06 4.46
CA PRO A 162 -27.12 -5.05 3.52
C PRO A 162 -27.61 -3.64 3.89
N GLU A 163 -26.69 -2.67 3.93
CA GLU A 163 -27.02 -1.27 4.18
C GLU A 163 -27.59 -0.59 2.92
N GLY A 164 -28.64 0.21 3.09
CA GLY A 164 -29.18 1.02 2.00
C GLY A 164 -29.75 0.22 0.81
N ILE A 165 -29.62 0.78 -0.40
CA ILE A 165 -30.13 0.17 -1.64
C ILE A 165 -29.03 -0.51 -2.47
N TYR A 166 -27.78 -0.19 -2.18
CA TYR A 166 -26.58 -0.67 -2.84
C TYR A 166 -25.70 -1.54 -1.93
N GLY A 167 -26.13 -1.84 -0.70
CA GLY A 167 -25.44 -2.79 0.18
C GLY A 167 -25.29 -4.19 -0.43
N ALA A 168 -24.20 -4.87 -0.07
CA ALA A 168 -23.93 -6.26 -0.38
C ALA A 168 -23.23 -6.97 0.77
N GLU A 169 -23.77 -8.16 1.08
CA GLU A 169 -23.30 -9.07 2.11
C GLU A 169 -23.03 -10.46 1.55
N ASP A 170 -22.85 -11.45 2.42
CA ASP A 170 -22.65 -12.87 2.14
C ASP A 170 -23.40 -13.41 0.92
N LEU A 171 -24.71 -13.17 0.82
CA LEU A 171 -25.53 -13.71 -0.27
C LEU A 171 -25.16 -13.12 -1.63
N TYR A 172 -24.72 -11.86 -1.66
CA TYR A 172 -24.29 -11.20 -2.90
C TYR A 172 -22.94 -11.73 -3.36
N TYR A 173 -21.97 -11.85 -2.46
CA TYR A 173 -20.62 -12.29 -2.82
C TYR A 173 -20.52 -13.80 -3.08
N SER A 174 -21.38 -14.60 -2.46
CA SER A 174 -21.44 -16.05 -2.69
C SER A 174 -22.08 -16.45 -4.02
N ASP A 175 -22.82 -15.54 -4.68
CA ASP A 175 -23.46 -15.76 -5.98
C ASP A 175 -22.55 -15.39 -7.18
N LYS A 176 -21.35 -14.85 -6.93
CA LYS A 176 -20.39 -14.50 -7.99
C LYS A 176 -19.80 -15.74 -8.67
N ASP A 177 -19.29 -15.58 -9.90
CA ASP A 177 -18.58 -16.65 -10.65
C ASP A 177 -17.42 -17.28 -9.86
N PHE A 178 -16.76 -16.46 -9.05
CA PHE A 178 -15.74 -16.87 -8.07
C PHE A 178 -16.22 -16.44 -6.68
N PRO A 179 -16.98 -17.29 -5.97
CA PRO A 179 -17.56 -16.95 -4.68
C PRO A 179 -16.50 -16.62 -3.62
N TYR A 180 -16.79 -15.62 -2.80
CA TYR A 180 -16.05 -15.29 -1.57
C TYR A 180 -17.01 -14.77 -0.51
N MET A 181 -16.51 -14.64 0.72
CA MET A 181 -17.23 -14.01 1.83
C MET A 181 -16.65 -12.62 2.09
N PRO A 182 -17.46 -11.63 2.46
CA PRO A 182 -16.95 -10.38 2.98
C PRO A 182 -16.15 -10.66 4.27
N PRO A 183 -15.10 -9.87 4.55
CA PRO A 183 -14.21 -10.15 5.66
C PRO A 183 -14.72 -9.56 6.99
N ASN A 184 -15.73 -8.68 6.95
CA ASN A 184 -16.35 -8.01 8.09
C ASN A 184 -15.30 -7.35 8.99
N GLN A 185 -14.38 -6.63 8.33
CA GLN A 185 -13.26 -5.95 8.96
C GLN A 185 -12.78 -4.79 8.09
N ILE A 186 -12.06 -3.86 8.71
CA ILE A 186 -11.36 -2.76 8.04
C ILE A 186 -10.51 -3.26 6.86
N MET A 187 -10.58 -2.55 5.72
CA MET A 187 -9.76 -2.87 4.55
C MET A 187 -8.27 -2.70 4.88
N VAL A 188 -7.48 -3.71 4.56
CA VAL A 188 -6.03 -3.74 4.77
C VAL A 188 -5.30 -3.20 3.53
N ASN A 189 -5.88 -3.37 2.35
CA ASN A 189 -5.37 -2.83 1.11
C ASN A 189 -6.48 -2.13 0.32
N VAL A 190 -6.16 -0.95 -0.24
CA VAL A 190 -7.08 -0.19 -1.09
C VAL A 190 -7.53 -0.99 -2.32
N THR A 191 -6.75 -1.97 -2.76
CA THR A 191 -7.12 -2.85 -3.88
C THR A 191 -8.34 -3.72 -3.59
N GLU A 192 -8.71 -3.92 -2.31
CA GLU A 192 -9.94 -4.61 -1.92
C GLU A 192 -11.19 -3.91 -2.48
N LEU A 193 -11.12 -2.61 -2.80
CA LEU A 193 -12.18 -1.92 -3.52
C LEU A 193 -12.55 -2.59 -4.85
N ASN A 194 -11.61 -3.26 -5.53
CA ASN A 194 -11.92 -3.98 -6.77
C ASN A 194 -12.87 -5.17 -6.55
N LEU A 195 -13.06 -5.63 -5.31
CA LEU A 195 -13.99 -6.71 -4.96
C LEU A 195 -15.41 -6.19 -4.68
N VAL A 196 -15.57 -4.90 -4.35
CA VAL A 196 -16.86 -4.37 -3.86
C VAL A 196 -17.41 -3.22 -4.70
N ALA A 197 -16.53 -2.42 -5.31
CA ALA A 197 -16.90 -1.16 -5.95
C ALA A 197 -17.42 -1.31 -7.39
N GLU A 198 -17.28 -2.49 -8.00
CA GLU A 198 -17.76 -2.78 -9.36
C GLU A 198 -17.38 -1.67 -10.36
N PHE A 199 -16.08 -1.35 -10.40
CA PHE A 199 -15.58 -0.21 -11.17
C PHE A 199 -15.93 -0.32 -12.66
N GLU A 200 -16.44 0.77 -13.22
CA GLU A 200 -16.58 0.94 -14.66
C GLU A 200 -15.20 1.16 -15.31
N GLU A 201 -15.14 1.07 -16.64
CA GLU A 201 -13.89 1.20 -17.39
C GLU A 201 -13.18 2.54 -17.09
N GLY A 202 -11.97 2.44 -16.55
CA GLY A 202 -11.15 3.61 -16.23
C GLY A 202 -11.44 4.28 -14.87
N GLU A 203 -12.49 3.88 -14.14
CA GLU A 203 -12.80 4.48 -12.82
C GLU A 203 -11.67 4.23 -11.82
N TRP A 204 -11.23 2.98 -11.69
CA TRP A 204 -10.16 2.61 -10.76
C TRP A 204 -8.86 3.36 -11.03
N GLN A 205 -8.46 3.47 -12.30
CA GLN A 205 -7.21 4.15 -12.68
C GLN A 205 -7.24 5.65 -12.36
N LYS A 206 -8.42 6.29 -12.46
CA LYS A 206 -8.60 7.69 -12.06
C LYS A 206 -8.60 7.85 -10.54
N LEU A 207 -9.21 6.92 -9.82
CA LEU A 207 -9.49 7.05 -8.39
C LEU A 207 -8.34 6.58 -7.50
N GLN A 208 -7.69 5.46 -7.83
CA GLN A 208 -6.63 4.82 -7.05
C GLN A 208 -5.53 5.78 -6.55
N PRO A 209 -5.03 6.75 -7.32
CA PRO A 209 -3.94 7.64 -6.86
C PRO A 209 -4.29 8.49 -5.62
N TYR A 210 -5.59 8.69 -5.37
CA TYR A 210 -6.10 9.54 -4.28
C TYR A 210 -6.47 8.75 -3.04
N LEU A 211 -6.54 7.42 -3.11
CA LEU A 211 -7.06 6.57 -2.06
C LEU A 211 -5.96 5.80 -1.32
N CYS A 212 -6.25 5.42 -0.10
CA CYS A 212 -5.48 4.46 0.70
C CYS A 212 -6.41 3.67 1.62
N ALA A 213 -5.86 2.62 2.24
CA ALA A 213 -6.54 1.84 3.27
C ALA A 213 -5.62 1.77 4.50
N LEU A 214 -5.89 2.62 5.48
CA LEU A 214 -5.17 2.66 6.75
C LEU A 214 -5.92 1.85 7.80
N PRO A 215 -5.24 1.20 8.76
CA PRO A 215 -5.84 0.27 9.72
C PRO A 215 -6.65 0.97 10.85
N GLU A 216 -7.17 2.16 10.59
CA GLU A 216 -7.99 2.96 11.48
C GLU A 216 -9.06 3.70 10.67
N VAL A 217 -10.12 4.12 11.35
CA VAL A 217 -11.13 5.03 10.82
C VAL A 217 -10.87 6.45 11.34
N SER A 218 -11.43 7.45 10.67
CA SER A 218 -11.27 8.87 11.01
C SER A 218 -9.81 9.35 10.96
N THR A 219 -9.02 8.84 10.01
CA THR A 219 -7.65 9.33 9.79
C THR A 219 -7.67 10.60 8.93
N PRO A 220 -7.11 11.74 9.40
CA PRO A 220 -7.11 12.98 8.65
C PRO A 220 -6.08 12.98 7.52
N ILE A 221 -6.30 13.83 6.51
CA ILE A 221 -5.38 14.03 5.38
C ILE A 221 -4.28 15.00 5.81
N ASN A 222 -3.01 14.62 5.64
CA ASN A 222 -1.89 15.51 5.91
C ASN A 222 -1.65 16.49 4.75
N ILE A 223 -1.99 17.76 4.96
CA ILE A 223 -1.85 18.82 3.94
C ILE A 223 -0.39 19.14 3.60
N ASN A 224 0.55 18.86 4.52
CA ASN A 224 1.96 19.20 4.37
C ASN A 224 2.76 18.20 3.51
N THR A 225 2.17 17.04 3.22
CA THR A 225 2.79 15.98 2.39
C THR A 225 1.98 15.69 1.13
N LEU A 226 0.79 16.29 0.99
CA LEU A 226 -0.04 16.17 -0.20
C LEU A 226 0.65 16.83 -1.41
N PRO A 227 0.94 16.10 -2.50
CA PRO A 227 1.63 16.67 -3.65
C PRO A 227 0.64 17.45 -4.54
N PRO A 228 1.10 18.45 -5.34
CA PRO A 228 0.22 19.27 -6.19
C PRO A 228 -0.64 18.46 -7.17
N GLU A 229 -0.18 17.29 -7.60
CA GLU A 229 -0.93 16.36 -8.45
C GLU A 229 -2.21 15.83 -7.78
N LYS A 230 -2.28 15.88 -6.44
CA LYS A 230 -3.46 15.49 -5.66
C LYS A 230 -4.39 16.66 -5.31
N ALA A 231 -4.27 17.81 -5.97
CA ALA A 231 -5.10 18.99 -5.71
C ALA A 231 -6.62 18.72 -5.74
N MET A 232 -7.09 17.78 -6.57
CA MET A 232 -8.50 17.37 -6.61
C MET A 232 -9.01 16.81 -5.28
N LEU A 233 -8.16 16.11 -4.53
CA LEU A 233 -8.50 15.58 -3.20
C LEU A 233 -8.58 16.70 -2.17
N LEU A 234 -7.62 17.63 -2.16
CA LEU A 234 -7.70 18.74 -1.21
C LEU A 234 -8.87 19.68 -1.55
N ALA A 235 -9.16 19.93 -2.83
CA ALA A 235 -10.36 20.67 -3.22
C ALA A 235 -11.64 20.00 -2.71
N ALA A 236 -11.73 18.67 -2.86
CA ALA A 236 -12.84 17.88 -2.36
C ALA A 236 -12.96 17.92 -0.82
N ALA A 237 -11.83 17.85 -0.12
CA ALA A 237 -11.76 17.96 1.33
C ALA A 237 -12.11 19.36 1.86
N LEU A 238 -12.03 20.39 0.99
CA LEU A 238 -12.49 21.75 1.26
C LEU A 238 -13.95 21.97 0.81
N GLY A 239 -14.70 20.91 0.50
CA GLY A 239 -16.10 21.03 0.06
C GLY A 239 -16.27 21.62 -1.34
N ASN A 240 -15.23 21.58 -2.18
CA ASN A 240 -15.20 22.18 -3.52
C ASN A 240 -15.56 23.68 -3.56
N VAL A 241 -15.38 24.40 -2.44
CA VAL A 241 -15.58 25.86 -2.37
C VAL A 241 -14.46 26.63 -3.08
N VAL A 242 -13.34 25.96 -3.33
CA VAL A 242 -12.14 26.48 -4.03
C VAL A 242 -11.91 25.62 -5.28
N SER A 243 -11.51 26.25 -6.39
CA SER A 243 -11.24 25.49 -7.62
C SER A 243 -10.00 24.61 -7.48
N VAL A 244 -9.97 23.49 -8.23
CA VAL A 244 -8.80 22.59 -8.26
C VAL A 244 -7.52 23.33 -8.66
N ASP A 245 -7.60 24.27 -9.59
CA ASP A 245 -6.45 25.07 -10.03
C ASP A 245 -5.91 25.99 -8.92
N GLN A 246 -6.80 26.63 -8.16
CA GLN A 246 -6.41 27.44 -7.00
C GLN A 246 -5.76 26.58 -5.91
N VAL A 247 -6.32 25.41 -5.63
CA VAL A 247 -5.75 24.45 -4.67
C VAL A 247 -4.38 23.95 -5.14
N LYS A 248 -4.22 23.71 -6.44
CA LYS A 248 -2.93 23.32 -7.00
C LYS A 248 -1.87 24.41 -6.80
N GLN A 249 -2.21 25.66 -7.11
CA GLN A 249 -1.33 26.81 -6.88
C GLN A 249 -0.97 26.97 -5.39
N LEU A 250 -1.94 26.76 -4.49
CA LEU A 250 -1.70 26.77 -3.05
C LEU A 250 -0.69 25.70 -2.63
N LEU A 251 -0.81 24.46 -3.15
CA LEU A 251 0.12 23.38 -2.87
C LEU A 251 1.52 23.63 -3.46
N GLU A 252 1.60 24.24 -4.64
CA GLU A 252 2.87 24.67 -5.25
C GLU A 252 3.53 25.81 -4.46
N ALA A 253 2.73 26.68 -3.83
CA ALA A 253 3.18 27.76 -2.97
C ALA A 253 3.32 27.37 -1.49
N ARG A 254 3.18 26.08 -1.15
CA ARG A 254 3.28 25.59 0.23
C ARG A 254 4.64 26.01 0.83
N PRO A 255 4.66 26.54 2.07
CA PRO A 255 5.91 26.86 2.75
C PRO A 255 6.86 25.65 2.81
N GLU A 256 8.17 25.89 2.81
CA GLU A 256 9.20 24.82 2.85
C GLU A 256 9.01 23.90 4.07
N ASP A 257 8.74 24.50 5.24
CA ASP A 257 8.45 23.78 6.49
C ASP A 257 6.98 23.33 6.61
N GLY A 258 6.18 23.50 5.56
CA GLY A 258 4.74 23.29 5.58
C GLY A 258 3.97 24.32 6.40
N TRP A 259 2.65 24.14 6.47
CA TRP A 259 1.79 24.93 7.33
C TRP A 259 1.91 24.46 8.79
N PRO A 260 1.97 25.39 9.77
CA PRO A 260 2.06 25.04 11.19
C PRO A 260 0.75 24.47 11.74
N ASP A 261 -0.38 24.84 11.13
CA ASP A 261 -1.72 24.36 11.45
C ASP A 261 -2.64 24.51 10.22
N VAL A 262 -3.82 23.90 10.29
CA VAL A 262 -4.82 23.96 9.21
C VAL A 262 -5.41 25.37 9.05
N ALA A 263 -5.47 26.17 10.12
CA ALA A 263 -6.01 27.54 10.08
C ALA A 263 -5.14 28.48 9.23
N THR A 264 -3.83 28.25 9.21
CA THR A 264 -2.88 29.02 8.40
C THR A 264 -3.11 28.77 6.90
N LEU A 265 -3.39 27.52 6.51
CA LEU A 265 -3.79 27.20 5.13
C LEU A 265 -5.03 28.01 4.69
N PHE A 266 -6.02 28.16 5.56
CA PHE A 266 -7.21 28.96 5.26
C PHE A 266 -6.92 30.47 5.16
N SER A 267 -5.95 30.94 5.94
CA SER A 267 -5.49 32.32 5.86
C SER A 267 -4.83 32.61 4.52
N ASP A 268 -4.03 31.66 4.00
CA ASP A 268 -3.38 31.76 2.68
C ASP A 268 -4.39 31.69 1.52
N LEU A 269 -5.45 30.90 1.66
CA LEU A 269 -6.57 30.86 0.71
C LEU A 269 -7.39 32.16 0.69
N ALA A 270 -7.34 32.95 1.76
CA ALA A 270 -8.06 34.22 1.92
C ALA A 270 -9.57 34.13 1.61
N LEU A 271 -10.22 33.04 2.01
CA LEU A 271 -11.66 32.84 1.76
C LEU A 271 -12.52 33.77 2.61
N PRO A 272 -13.58 34.39 2.04
CA PRO A 272 -14.55 35.12 2.82
C PRO A 272 -15.28 34.16 3.79
N PRO A 273 -15.79 34.65 4.95
CA PRO A 273 -16.45 33.81 5.95
C PRO A 273 -17.60 32.95 5.41
N GLU A 274 -18.32 33.43 4.39
CA GLU A 274 -19.45 32.74 3.76
C GLU A 274 -19.02 31.56 2.87
N GLN A 275 -17.74 31.47 2.50
CA GLN A 275 -17.17 30.41 1.66
C GLN A 275 -16.23 29.49 2.45
N GLN A 276 -16.22 29.58 3.78
CA GLN A 276 -15.44 28.64 4.59
C GLN A 276 -16.09 27.24 4.55
N PRO A 277 -15.29 26.16 4.41
CA PRO A 277 -15.82 24.81 4.48
C PRO A 277 -16.49 24.53 5.84
N ALA A 278 -17.38 23.54 5.86
CA ALA A 278 -18.00 23.06 7.09
C ALA A 278 -16.93 22.60 8.11
N THR A 279 -17.19 22.78 9.40
CA THR A 279 -16.23 22.48 10.48
C THR A 279 -15.82 21.01 10.46
N GLU A 280 -16.76 20.13 10.11
CA GLU A 280 -16.59 18.68 10.03
C GLU A 280 -15.60 18.29 8.91
N LEU A 281 -15.58 19.02 7.79
CA LEU A 281 -14.60 18.84 6.72
C LEU A 281 -13.20 19.27 7.16
N ILE A 282 -13.12 20.40 7.88
CA ILE A 282 -11.86 20.93 8.43
C ILE A 282 -11.23 19.93 9.41
N GLN A 283 -12.03 19.24 10.22
CA GLN A 283 -11.55 18.19 11.14
C GLN A 283 -10.95 16.98 10.41
N GLY A 284 -11.28 16.78 9.13
CA GLY A 284 -10.67 15.76 8.27
C GLY A 284 -9.28 16.12 7.73
N LEU A 285 -8.76 17.30 8.04
CA LEU A 285 -7.43 17.76 7.64
C LEU A 285 -6.49 17.81 8.86
N ALA A 286 -5.20 17.56 8.62
CA ALA A 286 -4.17 17.65 9.63
C ALA A 286 -2.84 18.14 9.04
N VAL A 287 -1.94 18.56 9.92
CA VAL A 287 -0.54 18.88 9.62
C VAL A 287 0.43 17.83 10.18
N LYS A 288 -0.12 16.72 10.70
CA LYS A 288 0.60 15.58 11.27
C LYS A 288 0.19 14.29 10.57
N SER A 289 1.09 13.32 10.61
CA SER A 289 0.83 11.95 10.20
C SER A 289 1.40 10.96 11.22
N SER A 290 0.73 9.83 11.34
CA SER A 290 1.10 8.66 12.13
C SER A 290 1.44 7.47 11.23
N TYR A 291 1.04 7.47 9.96
CA TYR A 291 1.18 6.32 9.05
C TYR A 291 2.16 6.60 7.93
N PHE A 292 3.10 5.67 7.73
CA PHE A 292 4.16 5.81 6.74
C PHE A 292 4.41 4.48 6.04
N LYS A 293 4.84 4.55 4.78
CA LYS A 293 5.34 3.40 4.01
C LYS A 293 6.81 3.61 3.71
N GLY A 294 7.64 2.71 4.20
CA GLY A 294 9.07 2.68 3.87
C GLY A 294 9.40 1.59 2.86
N LEU A 295 10.35 1.86 1.99
CA LEU A 295 10.99 0.91 1.08
C LEU A 295 12.46 0.76 1.50
N ALA A 296 12.88 -0.48 1.68
CA ALA A 296 14.29 -0.87 1.68
C ALA A 296 14.59 -1.63 0.39
N ASP A 297 15.30 -0.98 -0.54
CA ASP A 297 15.77 -1.58 -1.79
C ASP A 297 17.23 -2.03 -1.63
N VAL A 298 17.42 -3.33 -1.44
CA VAL A 298 18.71 -3.95 -1.18
C VAL A 298 19.28 -4.50 -2.47
N PHE A 299 20.43 -3.97 -2.88
CA PHE A 299 21.25 -4.56 -3.93
C PHE A 299 22.44 -5.28 -3.29
N TYR A 300 22.46 -6.61 -3.34
CA TYR A 300 23.49 -7.44 -2.70
C TYR A 300 23.95 -8.56 -3.63
N GLN A 301 25.26 -8.65 -3.89
CA GLN A 301 25.85 -9.65 -4.80
C GLN A 301 25.10 -9.83 -6.13
N GLN A 302 24.77 -8.73 -6.82
CA GLN A 302 24.02 -8.72 -8.09
C GLN A 302 22.59 -9.31 -8.00
N ARG A 303 21.98 -9.24 -6.82
CA ARG A 303 20.57 -9.55 -6.58
C ARG A 303 19.91 -8.33 -5.95
N GLN A 304 18.65 -8.12 -6.31
CA GLN A 304 17.83 -7.05 -5.78
C GLN A 304 16.70 -7.64 -4.95
N LEU A 305 16.47 -7.08 -3.76
CA LEU A 305 15.34 -7.40 -2.90
C LEU A 305 14.71 -6.10 -2.44
N ARG A 306 13.40 -5.95 -2.68
CA ARG A 306 12.61 -4.82 -2.18
C ARG A 306 11.72 -5.30 -1.05
N LEU A 307 11.81 -4.60 0.08
CA LEU A 307 10.92 -4.77 1.22
C LEU A 307 10.16 -3.47 1.43
N TYR A 308 8.84 -3.53 1.34
CA TYR A 308 7.96 -2.45 1.77
C TYR A 308 7.48 -2.75 3.18
N SER A 309 7.63 -1.78 4.09
CA SER A 309 7.13 -1.88 5.46
C SER A 309 6.16 -0.73 5.72
N ARG A 310 5.00 -1.04 6.26
CA ARG A 310 4.06 -0.03 6.74
C ARG A 310 4.30 0.21 8.23
N PHE A 311 4.42 1.47 8.60
CA PHE A 311 4.75 1.94 9.94
C PHE A 311 3.61 2.74 10.53
N VAL A 312 3.45 2.62 11.84
CA VAL A 312 2.63 3.50 12.66
C VAL A 312 3.48 4.12 13.76
N ILE A 313 3.36 5.44 13.96
CA ILE A 313 3.93 6.14 15.11
C ILE A 313 2.88 6.13 16.23
N LYS A 314 3.16 5.40 17.31
CA LYS A 314 2.27 5.30 18.48
C LYS A 314 3.08 5.42 19.77
N GLY A 315 2.69 6.35 20.64
CA GLY A 315 3.36 6.57 21.93
C GLY A 315 4.85 6.90 21.80
N GLY A 316 5.22 7.73 20.81
CA GLY A 316 6.61 8.11 20.55
C GLY A 316 7.47 7.02 19.92
N LYS A 317 6.87 5.91 19.46
CA LYS A 317 7.58 4.80 18.83
C LYS A 317 7.02 4.51 17.44
N ALA A 318 7.91 4.38 16.47
CA ALA A 318 7.58 3.81 15.17
C ALA A 318 7.57 2.28 15.24
N VAL A 319 6.46 1.66 14.83
CA VAL A 319 6.26 0.21 14.79
C VAL A 319 5.91 -0.20 13.36
N ALA A 320 6.59 -1.21 12.83
CA ALA A 320 6.19 -1.82 11.56
C ALA A 320 5.06 -2.81 11.82
N TYR A 321 3.89 -2.60 11.22
CA TYR A 321 2.70 -3.44 11.42
C TYR A 321 2.39 -4.33 10.22
N ALA A 322 2.93 -4.03 9.04
CA ALA A 322 2.81 -4.86 7.85
C ALA A 322 4.11 -4.82 7.04
N ARG A 323 4.38 -5.91 6.31
CA ARG A 323 5.52 -6.07 5.40
C ARG A 323 5.06 -6.73 4.11
N GLU A 324 5.50 -6.20 2.99
CA GLU A 324 5.26 -6.73 1.66
C GLU A 324 6.62 -6.87 0.96
N TYR A 325 6.88 -8.02 0.34
CA TYR A 325 8.12 -8.28 -0.38
C TYR A 325 7.81 -8.94 -1.72
N GLY A 326 8.60 -8.63 -2.75
CA GLY A 326 8.41 -9.12 -4.11
C GLY A 326 8.02 -8.00 -5.10
N GLU A 327 7.51 -8.39 -6.27
CA GLU A 327 6.93 -7.44 -7.23
C GLU A 327 5.57 -6.99 -6.70
N VAL A 328 5.51 -5.77 -6.18
CA VAL A 328 4.26 -5.11 -5.80
C VAL A 328 3.72 -4.46 -7.08
N PHE A 329 2.62 -5.00 -7.61
CA PHE A 329 1.92 -4.50 -8.80
C PHE A 329 0.95 -3.37 -8.47
#